data_AF-A0A1I5KE57-F1
#
_entry.id   AF-A0A1I5KE57-F1
#
_cell.length_a   1.000
_cell.length_b   1.000
_cell.length_c   1.000
_cell.angle_alpha   90.00
_cell.angle_beta   90.00
_cell.angle_gamma   90.00
#
_symmetry.space_group_name_H-M   'P 1'
#
loop_
_entity.id
_entity.type
_entity.pdbx_description
1 polymer ?
#
loop_
_entity_poly.entity_id
_entity_poly.type
_entity_poly.pdbx_seq_one_letter_code
_entity_poly.pdbx_strand_id
1 'polypeptide(L)'
;MSRRATIICTLLVLPYLYLAYWWWSVLSSDNGVFSNELIVWSLGLMFLSPVVLVLLGGTAFISGTRNTKASMAQHDYQGAATSGGCAYFGLRALIAGAVLLAGMAWWVLDTPEPGRDRLGRICEKSPTGSSTRCRPDPERKKSALEQANEKRQREWWR
;
A
#
# COMPACT_ATOMS: atom_id res chain seq x y z
N MET A 1 17.28 21.14 3.13
CA MET A 1 15.99 20.92 3.84
C MET A 1 15.87 21.92 5.00
N SER A 2 14.71 22.56 5.18
CA SER A 2 14.47 23.38 6.38
C SER A 2 14.46 22.49 7.63
N ARG A 3 15.04 22.94 8.75
CA ARG A 3 15.02 22.19 10.03
C ARG A 3 13.61 21.71 10.40
N ARG A 4 12.58 22.50 10.08
CA ARG A 4 11.18 22.16 10.32
C ARG A 4 10.73 20.95 9.49
N ALA A 5 11.13 20.88 8.22
CA ALA A 5 10.79 19.76 7.34
C ALA A 5 11.45 18.46 7.84
N THR A 6 12.70 18.52 8.29
CA THR A 6 13.40 17.35 8.86
C THR A 6 12.70 16.85 10.11
N ILE A 7 12.34 17.74 11.05
CA ILE A 7 11.62 17.36 12.28
C ILE A 7 10.28 16.68 11.95
N ILE A 8 9.50 17.25 11.03
CA ILE A 8 8.22 16.68 10.60
C ILE A 8 8.45 15.29 9.96
N CYS A 9 9.47 15.15 9.11
CA CYS A 9 9.80 13.88 8.48
C CYS A 9 10.19 12.82 9.51
N THR A 10 11.01 13.16 10.50
CA THR A 10 11.40 12.24 11.58
C THR A 10 10.21 11.81 12.43
N LEU A 11 9.32 12.76 12.77
CA LEU A 11 8.09 12.47 13.51
C LEU A 11 7.14 11.55 12.74
N LEU A 12 7.07 11.69 11.41
CA LEU A 12 6.27 10.82 10.56
C LEU A 12 6.82 9.39 10.48
N VAL A 13 8.14 9.20 10.58
CA VAL A 13 8.80 7.88 10.46
C VAL A 13 8.81 7.11 11.79
N LEU A 14 8.85 7.81 12.93
CA LEU A 14 8.83 7.23 14.27
C LEU A 14 7.78 6.12 14.51
N PRO A 15 6.48 6.33 14.18
CA PRO A 15 5.48 5.29 14.39
C PRO A 15 5.75 4.03 13.55
N TYR A 16 6.32 4.16 12.35
CA TYR A 16 6.69 3.02 11.51
C TYR A 16 7.87 2.24 12.08
N LEU A 17 8.87 2.93 12.64
CA LEU A 17 10.01 2.29 13.30
C LEU A 17 9.58 1.51 14.54
N TYR A 18 8.70 2.10 15.36
CA TYR A 18 8.13 1.41 16.51
C TYR A 18 7.37 0.15 16.08
N LEU A 19 6.56 0.26 15.02
CA LEU A 19 5.76 -0.85 14.53
C LEU A 19 6.63 -1.96 13.91
N ALA A 20 7.71 -1.59 13.21
CA ALA A 20 8.68 -2.54 12.69
C ALA A 20 9.43 -3.28 13.82
N TYR A 21 9.81 -2.56 14.88
CA TYR A 21 10.40 -3.16 16.09
C TYR A 21 9.42 -4.12 16.78
N TRP A 22 8.15 -3.74 16.89
CA TRP A 22 7.12 -4.60 17.47
C TRP A 22 6.94 -5.88 16.64
N TRP A 23 6.76 -5.78 15.33
CA TRP A 23 6.66 -6.97 14.46
C TRP A 23 7.91 -7.84 14.53
N TRP A 24 9.11 -7.24 14.58
CA TRP A 24 10.34 -7.97 14.78
C TRP A 24 10.33 -8.77 16.10
N SER A 25 9.87 -8.15 17.20
CA SER A 25 9.77 -8.82 18.49
C SER A 25 8.75 -9.97 18.51
N VAL A 26 7.63 -9.83 17.78
CA VAL A 26 6.61 -10.87 17.64
C VAL A 26 7.12 -12.03 16.79
N LEU A 27 7.82 -11.75 15.69
CA LEU A 27 8.37 -12.77 14.80
C LEU A 27 9.58 -13.51 15.39
N SER A 28 10.34 -12.86 16.26
CA SER A 28 11.56 -13.42 16.87
C SER A 28 11.31 -14.10 18.20
N SER A 29 10.08 -14.08 18.72
CA SER A 29 9.72 -14.69 20.01
C SER A 29 8.78 -15.87 19.81
N ASP A 30 9.09 -17.02 20.42
CA ASP A 30 8.23 -18.21 20.41
C ASP A 30 6.88 -17.99 21.12
N ASN A 31 6.74 -16.91 21.91
CA ASN A 31 5.53 -16.57 22.68
C ASN A 31 5.00 -15.17 22.35
N GLY A 32 5.03 -14.76 21.08
CA GLY A 32 4.54 -13.46 20.64
C GLY A 32 3.06 -13.22 21.03
N VAL A 33 2.81 -12.25 21.93
CA VAL A 33 1.45 -11.85 22.30
C VAL A 33 0.87 -10.95 21.21
N PHE A 34 -0.14 -11.45 20.50
CA PHE A 34 -0.90 -10.68 19.53
C PHE A 34 -1.87 -9.74 20.25
N SER A 35 -1.57 -8.44 20.23
CA SER A 35 -2.52 -7.41 20.67
C SER A 35 -3.37 -6.97 19.47
N ASN A 36 -4.69 -7.13 19.60
CA ASN A 36 -5.66 -6.69 18.58
C ASN A 36 -5.52 -5.20 18.26
N GLU A 37 -5.17 -4.38 19.24
CA GLU A 37 -5.00 -2.94 19.07
C GLU A 37 -3.82 -2.63 18.13
N LEU A 38 -2.68 -3.31 18.33
CA LEU A 38 -1.48 -3.13 17.50
C LEU A 38 -1.68 -3.62 16.07
N ILE A 39 -2.52 -4.64 15.87
CA ILE A 39 -2.93 -5.08 14.53
C ILE A 39 -3.73 -3.98 13.84
N VAL A 40 -4.70 -3.36 14.50
CA VAL A 40 -5.48 -2.25 13.93
C VAL A 40 -4.60 -1.04 13.62
N TRP A 41 -3.67 -0.68 14.51
CA TRP A 41 -2.69 0.39 14.27
C TRP A 41 -1.79 0.06 13.07
N SER A 42 -1.34 -1.19 12.94
CA SER A 42 -0.51 -1.64 11.81
C SER A 42 -1.24 -1.55 10.48
N LEU A 43 -2.51 -1.91 10.43
CA LEU A 43 -3.36 -1.72 9.26
C LEU A 43 -3.50 -0.23 8.92
N GLY A 44 -3.84 0.61 9.90
CA GLY A 44 -3.97 2.05 9.68
C GLY A 44 -2.69 2.70 9.14
N LEU A 45 -1.53 2.34 9.70
CA LEU A 45 -0.23 2.82 9.22
C LEU A 45 0.14 2.26 7.85
N MET A 46 -0.24 1.03 7.53
CA MET A 46 -0.05 0.48 6.19
C MET A 46 -0.81 1.30 5.14
N PHE A 47 -2.03 1.75 5.45
CA PHE A 47 -2.80 2.62 4.57
C PHE A 47 -2.22 4.03 4.41
N LEU A 48 -1.57 4.56 5.45
CA LEU A 48 -0.90 5.87 5.41
C LEU A 48 0.49 5.83 4.78
N SER A 49 1.13 4.65 4.76
CA SER A 49 2.48 4.45 4.23
C SER A 49 2.71 5.03 2.82
N PRO A 50 1.83 4.85 1.81
CA PRO A 50 2.07 5.41 0.49
C PRO A 50 2.09 6.94 0.48
N VAL A 51 1.25 7.59 1.28
CA VAL A 51 1.23 9.06 1.41
C VAL A 51 2.52 9.56 2.05
N VAL A 52 2.98 8.89 3.11
CA VAL A 52 4.23 9.23 3.78
C VAL A 52 5.43 9.02 2.85
N LEU A 53 5.45 7.94 2.07
CA LEU A 53 6.51 7.67 1.08
C LEU A 53 6.57 8.73 -0.02
N VAL A 54 5.42 9.19 -0.54
CA VAL A 54 5.38 10.26 -1.54
C VAL A 54 5.86 11.59 -0.96
N LEU A 55 5.44 11.96 0.25
CA LEU A 55 5.86 13.21 0.90
C LEU A 55 7.36 13.21 1.24
N LEU A 56 7.85 12.13 1.84
CA LEU A 56 9.28 11.98 2.17
C LEU A 56 10.11 11.87 0.90
N GLY A 57 9.69 11.02 -0.05
CA GLY A 57 10.37 10.81 -1.31
C GLY A 57 10.45 12.08 -2.15
N GLY A 58 9.35 12.83 -2.25
CA GLY A 58 9.29 14.08 -2.99
C GLY A 58 10.17 15.17 -2.38
N THR A 59 10.12 15.35 -1.07
CA THR A 59 10.96 16.36 -0.39
C THR A 59 12.45 15.99 -0.46
N ALA A 60 12.81 14.72 -0.31
CA ALA A 60 14.18 14.23 -0.45
C ALA A 60 14.69 14.35 -1.90
N PHE A 61 13.87 14.03 -2.90
CA PHE A 61 14.21 14.16 -4.31
C PHE A 61 14.44 15.62 -4.71
N ILE A 62 13.51 16.52 -4.37
CA ILE A 62 13.63 17.94 -4.72
C ILE A 62 14.79 18.60 -3.97
N SER A 63 14.95 18.31 -2.67
CA SER A 63 16.08 18.86 -1.91
C SER A 63 17.42 18.28 -2.38
N GLY A 64 17.48 16.98 -2.68
CA GLY A 64 18.68 16.30 -3.15
C GLY A 64 19.12 16.83 -4.50
N THR A 65 18.23 16.88 -5.49
CA THR A 65 18.54 17.41 -6.83
C THR A 65 19.00 18.86 -6.82
N ARG A 66 18.39 19.72 -6.00
CA ARG A 66 18.82 21.12 -5.84
C ARG A 66 20.22 21.22 -5.25
N ASN A 67 20.49 20.43 -4.21
CA ASN A 67 21.81 20.41 -3.57
C ASN A 67 22.88 19.83 -4.50
N THR A 68 22.58 18.78 -5.28
CA THR A 68 23.54 18.23 -6.24
C THR A 68 23.91 19.24 -7.31
N LYS A 69 22.94 20.01 -7.83
CA LYS A 69 23.22 21.08 -8.79
C LYS A 69 24.09 22.18 -8.18
N ALA A 70 23.83 22.57 -6.93
CA ALA A 70 24.63 23.56 -6.21
C ALA A 70 26.06 23.07 -5.94
N SER A 71 26.24 21.82 -5.48
CA SER A 71 27.55 21.23 -5.20
C SER A 71 28.38 21.02 -6.48
N MET A 72 27.74 20.65 -7.60
CA MET A 72 28.43 20.59 -8.89
C MET A 72 28.91 21.97 -9.36
N ALA A 73 28.12 23.04 -9.16
CA ALA A 73 28.54 24.40 -9.49
C ALA A 73 29.74 24.86 -8.66
N GLN A 74 29.87 24.38 -7.42
CA GLN A 74 30.96 24.69 -6.50
C GLN A 74 32.17 23.74 -6.62
N HIS A 75 32.16 22.80 -7.57
CA HIS A 75 33.18 21.75 -7.72
C HIS A 75 33.36 20.88 -6.46
N ASP A 76 32.34 20.79 -5.61
CA ASP A 76 32.31 19.89 -4.45
C ASP A 76 31.70 18.54 -4.86
N TYR A 77 32.58 17.61 -5.24
CA TYR A 77 32.17 16.27 -5.68
C TYR A 77 31.67 15.39 -4.54
N GLN A 78 32.13 15.59 -3.30
CA GLN A 78 31.65 14.81 -2.14
C GLN A 78 30.25 15.26 -1.74
N GLY A 79 30.00 16.57 -1.71
CA GLY A 79 28.67 17.14 -1.54
C GLY A 79 27.70 16.67 -2.63
N ALA A 80 28.14 16.65 -3.88
CA ALA A 80 27.33 16.17 -5.01
C ALA A 80 27.00 14.67 -4.91
N ALA A 81 27.94 13.83 -4.46
CA ALA A 81 27.70 12.40 -4.28
C ALA A 81 26.66 12.13 -3.18
N THR A 82 26.79 12.79 -2.02
CA THR A 82 25.86 12.61 -0.90
C THR A 82 24.46 13.12 -1.23
N SER A 83 24.34 14.31 -1.84
CA SER A 83 23.06 14.86 -2.27
C SER A 83 22.43 14.06 -3.42
N GLY A 84 23.25 13.53 -4.32
CA GLY A 84 22.85 12.62 -5.40
C GLY A 84 22.29 11.30 -4.84
N GLY A 85 22.94 10.74 -3.82
CA GLY A 85 22.43 9.58 -3.08
C GLY A 85 21.06 9.86 -2.45
N CYS A 86 20.91 10.99 -1.75
CA CYS A 86 19.62 11.40 -1.19
C CYS A 86 18.54 11.58 -2.28
N ALA A 87 18.87 12.16 -3.42
CA ALA A 87 17.94 12.29 -4.54
C ALA A 87 17.51 10.91 -5.07
N TYR A 88 18.45 9.98 -5.22
CA TYR A 88 18.18 8.63 -5.68
C TYR A 88 17.26 7.85 -4.73
N PHE A 89 17.53 7.90 -3.42
CA PHE A 89 16.65 7.31 -2.41
C PHE A 89 15.26 7.97 -2.41
N GLY A 90 15.21 9.31 -2.54
CA GLY A 90 13.96 10.05 -2.66
C GLY A 90 13.12 9.61 -3.86
N LEU A 91 13.75 9.42 -5.03
CA LEU A 91 13.09 8.93 -6.24
C LEU A 91 12.52 7.52 -6.04
N ARG A 92 13.28 6.61 -5.44
CA ARG A 92 12.80 5.23 -5.15
C ARG A 92 11.59 5.25 -4.22
N ALA A 93 11.62 6.05 -3.17
CA ALA A 93 10.49 6.20 -2.25
C ALA A 93 9.25 6.79 -2.96
N LEU A 94 9.45 7.77 -3.84
CA LEU A 94 8.40 8.35 -4.67
C LEU A 94 7.73 7.31 -5.59
N ILE A 95 8.53 6.51 -6.29
CA ILE A 95 8.05 5.45 -7.18
C ILE A 95 7.27 4.40 -6.37
N ALA A 96 7.83 3.94 -5.25
CA ALA A 96 7.16 2.98 -4.38
C ALA A 96 5.82 3.50 -3.86
N GLY A 97 5.79 4.75 -3.37
CA GLY A 97 4.56 5.40 -2.92
C GLY A 97 3.53 5.56 -4.05
N ALA A 98 3.97 5.99 -5.24
CA ALA A 98 3.09 6.14 -6.40
C ALA A 98 2.48 4.82 -6.88
N VAL A 99 3.27 3.74 -6.92
CA VAL A 99 2.78 2.39 -7.28
C VAL A 99 1.74 1.91 -6.27
N LEU A 100 1.98 2.10 -4.98
CA LEU A 100 1.03 1.73 -3.93
C LEU A 100 -0.26 2.55 -4.01
N LEU A 101 -0.17 3.87 -4.24
CA LEU A 101 -1.35 4.72 -4.48
C LEU A 101 -2.13 4.29 -5.72
N ALA A 102 -1.44 3.94 -6.81
CA ALA A 102 -2.09 3.44 -8.02
C ALA A 102 -2.82 2.11 -7.77
N GLY A 103 -2.22 1.19 -7.02
CA GLY A 103 -2.87 -0.06 -6.61
C GLY A 103 -4.10 0.17 -5.74
N MET A 104 -4.04 1.13 -4.81
CA MET A 104 -5.19 1.52 -4.00
C MET A 104 -6.30 2.17 -4.84
N ALA A 105 -5.93 3.10 -5.73
CA ALA A 105 -6.87 3.74 -6.64
C ALA A 105 -7.55 2.71 -7.54
N TRP A 106 -6.80 1.74 -8.06
CA TRP A 106 -7.36 0.61 -8.81
C TRP A 106 -8.38 -0.16 -7.97
N TRP A 107 -8.05 -0.52 -6.73
CA TRP A 107 -8.97 -1.27 -5.87
C TRP A 107 -10.24 -0.50 -5.49
N VAL A 108 -10.17 0.82 -5.37
CA VAL A 108 -11.31 1.69 -5.11
C VAL A 108 -12.17 1.89 -6.35
N LEU A 109 -11.53 2.07 -7.52
CA LEU A 109 -12.18 2.30 -8.80
C LEU A 109 -12.70 1.01 -9.46
N ASP A 110 -12.23 -0.15 -9.01
CA ASP A 110 -12.78 -1.47 -9.36
C ASP A 110 -14.15 -1.66 -8.67
N THR A 111 -15.11 -0.86 -9.13
CA THR A 111 -16.52 -0.99 -8.79
C THR A 111 -17.15 -2.00 -9.74
N PRO A 112 -17.87 -3.01 -9.22
CA PRO A 112 -18.55 -3.96 -10.07
C PRO A 112 -19.60 -3.24 -10.93
N GLU A 113 -19.87 -3.79 -12.12
CA GLU A 113 -20.89 -3.28 -13.01
C GLU A 113 -22.24 -3.11 -12.28
N PRO A 114 -23.02 -2.06 -12.58
CA PRO A 114 -24.30 -1.83 -11.93
C PRO A 114 -25.22 -3.04 -12.13
N GLY A 115 -25.70 -3.60 -11.02
CA GLY A 115 -26.52 -4.83 -11.03
C GLY A 115 -25.71 -6.12 -10.89
N ARG A 116 -24.39 -6.04 -10.76
CA ARG A 116 -23.51 -7.18 -10.45
C ARG A 116 -22.76 -6.97 -9.14
N ASP A 117 -22.49 -8.07 -8.44
CA ASP A 117 -21.61 -8.09 -7.27
C ASP A 117 -20.13 -8.17 -7.71
N ARG A 118 -19.16 -7.94 -6.80
CA ARG A 118 -17.71 -8.13 -7.06
C ARG A 118 -17.36 -9.56 -7.51
N LEU A 119 -18.22 -10.51 -7.20
CA LEU A 119 -18.13 -11.91 -7.65
C LEU A 119 -18.74 -12.13 -9.05
N GLY A 120 -19.20 -11.08 -9.74
CA GLY A 120 -19.88 -11.16 -11.03
C GLY A 120 -21.26 -11.82 -10.98
N ARG A 121 -21.90 -11.85 -9.81
CA ARG A 121 -23.28 -12.37 -9.64
C ARG A 121 -24.27 -11.29 -9.99
N ILE A 122 -25.35 -11.62 -10.70
CA ILE A 122 -26.43 -10.68 -11.00
C ILE A 122 -27.25 -10.49 -9.73
N CYS A 123 -27.30 -9.28 -9.20
CA CYS A 123 -28.03 -8.93 -7.99
C CYS A 123 -29.25 -8.09 -8.34
N GLU A 124 -30.43 -8.67 -8.17
CA GLU A 124 -31.71 -8.02 -8.41
C GLU A 124 -32.25 -7.50 -7.06
N LYS A 125 -32.70 -6.24 -7.02
CA LYS A 125 -33.38 -5.69 -5.85
C LYS A 125 -34.83 -6.15 -5.86
N SER A 126 -35.32 -6.71 -4.75
CA SER A 126 -36.73 -7.05 -4.59
C SER A 126 -37.61 -5.82 -4.83
N PRO A 127 -38.78 -5.94 -5.48
CA PRO A 127 -39.70 -4.83 -5.72
C PRO A 127 -40.19 -4.15 -4.42
N THR A 128 -40.09 -4.82 -3.27
CA THR A 128 -40.39 -4.27 -1.94
C THR A 128 -39.19 -3.61 -1.25
N GLY A 129 -38.01 -3.60 -1.87
CA GLY A 129 -36.79 -2.93 -1.38
C GLY A 129 -36.07 -3.61 -0.20
N SER A 130 -36.64 -4.65 0.41
CA SER A 130 -36.13 -5.24 1.66
C SER A 130 -35.04 -6.29 1.49
N SER A 131 -34.85 -6.85 0.30
CA SER A 131 -33.83 -7.88 0.06
C SER A 131 -33.20 -7.77 -1.32
N THR A 132 -31.89 -7.96 -1.40
CA THR A 132 -31.16 -8.13 -2.68
C THR A 132 -30.90 -9.62 -2.90
N ARG A 133 -31.40 -10.17 -4.00
CA ARG A 133 -31.18 -11.58 -4.36
C ARG A 133 -30.11 -11.64 -5.44
N CYS A 134 -28.98 -12.26 -5.12
CA CYS A 134 -27.89 -12.45 -6.07
C CYS A 134 -27.91 -13.87 -6.64
N ARG A 135 -28.00 -13.99 -7.96
CA ARG A 135 -27.93 -15.26 -8.69
C ARG A 135 -26.61 -15.38 -9.46
N PRO A 136 -26.06 -16.59 -9.61
CA PRO A 136 -24.91 -16.83 -10.49
C PRO A 136 -25.25 -16.36 -11.92
N ASP A 137 -24.34 -15.62 -12.54
CA ASP A 137 -24.49 -15.21 -13.94
C ASP A 137 -24.30 -16.43 -14.86
N PRO A 138 -25.31 -16.85 -15.64
CA PRO A 138 -25.21 -18.01 -16.51
C PRO A 138 -24.20 -17.83 -17.65
N GLU A 139 -23.88 -16.58 -18.03
CA GLU A 139 -22.93 -16.28 -19.12
C GLU A 139 -21.49 -16.07 -18.64
N ARG A 140 -21.26 -16.08 -17.32
CA ARG A 140 -19.92 -15.85 -16.77
C ARG A 140 -19.03 -17.06 -17.01
N LYS A 141 -17.95 -16.84 -17.76
CA LYS A 141 -16.84 -17.79 -17.87
C LYS A 141 -16.24 -18.01 -16.47
N LYS A 142 -16.30 -19.25 -15.97
CA LYS A 142 -15.74 -19.63 -14.67
C LYS A 142 -14.27 -19.22 -14.59
N SER A 143 -13.92 -18.49 -13.54
CA SER A 143 -12.54 -18.09 -13.28
C SER A 143 -11.65 -19.31 -13.02
N ALA A 144 -10.35 -19.21 -13.29
CA ALA A 144 -9.40 -20.30 -13.02
C ALA A 144 -9.42 -20.75 -11.55
N LEU A 145 -9.68 -19.82 -10.63
CA LEU A 145 -9.83 -20.07 -9.20
C LEU A 145 -11.09 -20.89 -8.86
N GLU A 146 -12.22 -20.59 -9.51
CA GLU A 146 -13.45 -21.38 -9.35
C GLU A 146 -13.31 -22.79 -9.96
N GLN A 147 -12.62 -22.91 -11.09
CA GLN A 147 -12.33 -24.22 -11.69
C GLN A 147 -11.44 -25.08 -10.77
N ALA A 148 -10.44 -24.47 -10.12
CA ALA A 148 -9.58 -25.16 -9.16
C ALA A 148 -10.33 -25.57 -7.88
N ASN A 149 -11.21 -24.70 -7.37
CA ASN A 149 -12.04 -25.01 -6.19
C ASN A 149 -13.09 -26.09 -6.48
N GLU A 150 -13.74 -26.07 -7.65
CA GLU A 150 -14.64 -27.15 -8.06
C GLU A 150 -13.91 -28.48 -8.20
N LYS A 151 -12.67 -28.47 -8.73
CA LYS A 151 -11.86 -29.69 -8.84
C LYS A 151 -11.53 -30.26 -7.47
N ARG A 152 -11.10 -29.42 -6.52
CA ARG A 152 -10.86 -29.84 -5.12
C ARG A 152 -12.11 -30.36 -4.43
N GLN A 153 -13.26 -29.70 -4.61
CA GLN A 153 -14.52 -30.18 -4.03
C GLN A 153 -14.88 -31.56 -4.58
N ARG A 154 -14.75 -31.81 -5.89
CA ARG A 154 -15.01 -33.14 -6.47
C ARG A 154 -14.07 -34.22 -5.95
N GLU A 155 -12.83 -33.87 -5.61
CA GLU A 155 -11.87 -34.78 -4.99
C GLU A 155 -12.22 -35.09 -3.52
N TRP A 156 -12.78 -34.13 -2.78
CA TRP A 156 -13.24 -34.32 -1.39
C TRP A 156 -14.50 -35.19 -1.26
N TRP A 157 -15.35 -35.22 -2.28
CA TRP A 157 -16.60 -35.99 -2.29
C TRP A 157 -16.46 -37.39 -2.92
N ARG A 158 -15.24 -37.82 -3.28
CA ARG A 158 -14.92 -39.21 -3.65
C ARG A 158 -14.27 -39.92 -2.47
#